data_AF-A0A4P5UZ66-F1
#
_entry.id   AF-A0A4P5UZ66-F1
#
_cell.length_a   1.000
_cell.length_b   1.000
_cell.length_c   1.000
_cell.angle_alpha   90.00
_cell.angle_beta   90.00
_cell.angle_gamma   90.00
#
_symmetry.space_group_name_H-M   'P 1'
#
loop_
_entity.id
_entity.type
_entity.pdbx_description
1 polymer ?
#
loop_
_entity_poly.entity_id
_entity_poly.type
_entity_poly.pdbx_seq_one_letter_code
_entity_poly.pdbx_strand_id
1 'polypeptide(L)'
;MTNYLIRRSAQMLVVLFFSALASYALLSAAPGGPLQGLLQQTQSSTRKIDKEDIARIRAQFELDLYFSVRFTRWLVGVPRGPLSIGGRGLLGDVVVGCRIPIEAVVRSGGEDTLQTVGCEQYVYMRDLAGRRTSRGIIVGDFGNSWAILRDRPVSELIWSRLPRTLELQIAATLISLLIGVPLGLYSAVRQYSRFDYIATTGSFIGSSMPTFFFGLILILVFSILFKRAGWAYLPPGDAAGVRAYTMPLLGRVEAQSLLDQTLRMIMPVTVLVLVSVAGWSRYVRASMLEVLRMDYVRTARSKGVRERLVIIRHAMRNALIPFITIVVFALPGAFGGAVITETVFNWPGMGRLFVDALGRNDYPVTMAILLISAVLTVLATLLSDVLYTVVDPRIRVS
;
A
#
# COMPACT_ATOMS: atom_id res chain seq x y z
N MET A 1 0.58 28.34 -13.99
CA MET A 1 0.62 27.51 -12.77
C MET A 1 -0.78 27.23 -12.19
N THR A 2 -1.59 28.23 -11.84
CA THR A 2 -2.94 28.00 -11.27
C THR A 2 -3.86 27.18 -12.18
N ASN A 3 -3.97 27.51 -13.47
CA ASN A 3 -4.79 26.75 -14.43
C ASN A 3 -4.31 25.31 -14.61
N TYR A 4 -2.99 25.09 -14.62
CA TYR A 4 -2.40 23.77 -14.66
C TYR A 4 -2.78 22.97 -13.41
N LEU A 5 -2.64 23.55 -12.21
CA LEU A 5 -3.01 22.90 -10.95
C LEU A 5 -4.49 22.56 -10.92
N ILE A 6 -5.38 23.46 -11.36
CA ILE A 6 -6.82 23.19 -11.45
C ILE A 6 -7.11 22.01 -12.39
N ARG A 7 -6.56 22.03 -13.61
CA ARG A 7 -6.72 20.95 -14.58
C ARG A 7 -6.20 19.62 -14.03
N ARG A 8 -5.03 19.66 -13.38
CA ARG A 8 -4.41 18.49 -12.76
C ARG A 8 -5.28 17.95 -11.63
N SER A 9 -5.74 18.81 -10.71
CA SER A 9 -6.65 18.43 -9.62
C SER A 9 -7.97 17.84 -10.15
N ALA A 10 -8.54 18.38 -11.22
CA ALA A 10 -9.73 17.80 -11.85
C ALA A 10 -9.45 16.40 -12.42
N GLN A 11 -8.34 16.22 -13.14
CA GLN A 11 -7.90 14.90 -13.62
C GLN A 11 -7.68 13.90 -12.46
N MET A 12 -7.10 14.37 -11.36
CA MET A 12 -6.87 13.58 -10.16
C MET A 12 -8.16 13.07 -9.53
N LEU A 13 -9.19 13.91 -9.42
CA LEU A 13 -10.51 13.50 -8.92
C LEU A 13 -11.15 12.43 -9.81
N VAL A 14 -11.02 12.58 -11.14
CA VAL A 14 -11.51 11.59 -12.10
C VAL A 14 -10.77 10.26 -11.94
N VAL A 15 -9.44 10.29 -11.86
CA VAL A 15 -8.61 9.08 -11.65
C VAL A 15 -8.96 8.41 -10.32
N LEU A 16 -9.13 9.16 -9.24
CA LEU A 16 -9.50 8.61 -7.93
C LEU A 16 -10.89 7.99 -7.95
N PHE A 17 -11.86 8.61 -8.62
CA PHE A 17 -13.20 8.05 -8.76
C PHE A 17 -13.17 6.71 -9.50
N PHE A 18 -12.51 6.64 -10.66
CA PHE A 18 -12.40 5.40 -11.42
C PHE A 18 -11.57 4.33 -10.70
N SER A 19 -10.50 4.73 -10.01
CA SER A 19 -9.72 3.82 -9.19
C SER A 19 -10.56 3.24 -8.06
N ALA A 20 -11.31 4.07 -7.32
CA ALA A 20 -12.18 3.62 -6.25
C ALA A 20 -13.28 2.68 -6.77
N LEU A 21 -13.91 3.04 -7.89
CA LEU A 21 -14.93 2.21 -8.54
C LEU A 21 -14.34 0.86 -8.99
N ALA A 22 -13.17 0.86 -9.63
CA ALA A 22 -12.52 -0.36 -10.10
C ALA A 22 -12.10 -1.25 -8.93
N SER A 23 -11.48 -0.70 -7.89
CA SER A 23 -11.12 -1.46 -6.69
C SER A 23 -12.35 -2.06 -6.03
N TYR A 24 -13.43 -1.28 -5.91
CA TYR A 24 -14.68 -1.74 -5.29
C TYR A 24 -15.38 -2.82 -6.12
N ALA A 25 -15.46 -2.64 -7.44
CA ALA A 25 -15.97 -3.63 -8.37
C ALA A 25 -15.19 -4.94 -8.28
N LEU A 26 -13.86 -4.86 -8.32
CA LEU A 26 -12.97 -6.03 -8.25
C LEU A 26 -13.19 -6.83 -6.95
N LEU A 27 -13.21 -6.16 -5.80
CA LEU A 27 -13.45 -6.86 -4.53
C LEU A 27 -14.87 -7.43 -4.43
N SER A 28 -15.86 -6.75 -5.01
CA SER A 28 -17.24 -7.25 -5.01
C SER A 28 -17.47 -8.42 -5.97
N ALA A 29 -16.65 -8.55 -7.01
CA ALA A 29 -16.69 -9.63 -8.00
C ALA A 29 -15.82 -10.84 -7.62
N ALA A 30 -15.03 -10.74 -6.54
CA ALA A 30 -14.15 -11.81 -6.10
C ALA A 30 -14.96 -13.10 -5.80
N PRO A 31 -14.51 -14.27 -6.31
CA PRO A 31 -15.22 -15.54 -6.12
C PRO A 31 -15.38 -15.85 -4.62
N GLY A 32 -16.60 -16.25 -4.25
CA GLY A 32 -17.04 -16.42 -2.85
C GLY A 32 -17.68 -15.19 -2.22
N GLY A 33 -17.36 -14.00 -2.74
CA GLY A 33 -17.94 -12.73 -2.33
C GLY A 33 -17.83 -12.45 -0.82
N PRO A 34 -18.40 -11.33 -0.37
CA PRO A 34 -18.33 -10.97 1.04
C PRO A 34 -19.11 -11.90 1.96
N LEU A 35 -20.04 -12.66 1.40
CA LEU A 35 -20.91 -13.57 2.13
C LEU A 35 -20.18 -14.83 2.60
N GLN A 36 -19.32 -15.44 1.77
CA GLN A 36 -18.74 -16.74 2.10
C GLN A 36 -17.76 -16.66 3.28
N GLY A 37 -16.97 -15.60 3.39
CA GLY A 37 -16.12 -15.37 4.56
C GLY A 37 -16.93 -15.26 5.87
N LEU A 38 -18.10 -14.64 5.81
CA LEU A 38 -19.01 -14.48 6.96
C LEU A 38 -19.72 -15.80 7.31
N LEU A 39 -20.10 -16.58 6.29
CA LEU A 39 -20.72 -17.89 6.48
C LEU A 39 -19.72 -18.90 7.05
N GLN A 40 -18.46 -18.87 6.62
CA GLN A 40 -17.42 -19.76 7.13
C GLN A 40 -17.18 -19.55 8.64
N GLN A 41 -17.23 -18.30 9.12
CA GLN A 41 -17.12 -18.00 10.54
C GLN A 41 -18.37 -18.43 11.33
N THR A 42 -19.54 -18.41 10.70
CA THR A 42 -20.82 -18.80 11.30
C THR A 42 -21.00 -20.33 11.33
N GLN A 43 -20.46 -21.04 10.34
CA GLN A 43 -20.48 -22.51 10.20
C GLN A 43 -19.73 -23.26 11.30
N SER A 44 -18.87 -22.58 12.08
CA SER A 44 -18.23 -23.19 13.25
C SER A 44 -19.22 -23.55 14.37
N SER A 45 -20.48 -23.10 14.28
CA SER A 45 -21.59 -23.56 15.11
C SER A 45 -22.42 -24.61 14.36
N THR A 46 -22.71 -25.75 15.00
CA THR A 46 -23.39 -26.97 14.51
C THR A 46 -24.84 -26.77 14.02
N ARG A 47 -25.28 -25.54 13.73
CA ARG A 47 -26.65 -25.18 13.37
C ARG A 47 -26.78 -25.08 11.85
N LYS A 48 -27.75 -25.79 11.29
CA LYS A 48 -28.12 -25.70 9.87
C LYS A 48 -28.60 -24.26 9.61
N ILE A 49 -27.86 -23.52 8.78
CA ILE A 49 -28.15 -22.11 8.50
C ILE A 49 -29.38 -22.04 7.58
N ASP A 50 -30.43 -21.34 8.00
CA ASP A 50 -31.63 -21.15 7.18
C ASP A 50 -31.44 -20.00 6.18
N LYS A 51 -32.24 -19.95 5.10
CA LYS A 51 -32.19 -18.89 4.09
C LYS A 51 -32.40 -17.51 4.71
N GLU A 52 -33.23 -17.41 5.74
CA GLU A 52 -33.49 -16.16 6.47
C GLU A 52 -32.27 -15.68 7.28
N ASP A 53 -31.49 -16.60 7.85
CA ASP A 53 -30.26 -16.27 8.57
C ASP A 53 -29.21 -15.69 7.61
N ILE A 54 -29.09 -16.27 6.41
CA ILE A 54 -28.22 -15.76 5.35
C ILE A 54 -28.68 -14.38 4.90
N ALA A 55 -29.98 -14.17 4.72
CA ALA A 55 -30.55 -12.88 4.34
C ALA A 55 -30.31 -11.80 5.40
N ARG A 56 -30.36 -12.15 6.68
CA ARG A 56 -30.05 -11.24 7.79
C ARG A 56 -28.58 -10.82 7.81
N ILE A 57 -27.67 -11.77 7.64
CA ILE A 57 -26.22 -11.50 7.54
C ILE A 57 -25.97 -10.61 6.31
N ARG A 58 -26.57 -10.94 5.17
CA ARG A 58 -26.46 -10.17 3.93
C ARG A 58 -26.91 -8.72 4.13
N ALA A 59 -28.04 -8.50 4.80
CA ALA A 59 -28.56 -7.17 5.10
C ALA A 59 -27.67 -6.38 6.06
N GLN A 60 -27.04 -7.03 7.05
CA GLN A 60 -26.12 -6.40 8.00
C GLN A 60 -24.88 -5.81 7.32
N PHE A 61 -24.40 -6.45 6.26
CA PHE A 61 -23.23 -6.01 5.49
C PHE A 61 -23.60 -5.30 4.17
N GLU A 62 -24.87 -4.88 4.03
CA GLU A 62 -25.42 -4.19 2.86
C GLU A 62 -25.27 -4.95 1.53
N LEU A 63 -25.09 -6.27 1.60
CA LEU A 63 -24.90 -7.15 0.44
C LEU A 63 -26.22 -7.45 -0.28
N ASP A 64 -27.35 -7.03 0.30
CA ASP A 64 -28.68 -7.10 -0.29
C ASP A 64 -28.96 -5.89 -1.21
N LEU A 65 -28.09 -4.88 -1.24
CA LEU A 65 -28.25 -3.70 -2.08
C LEU A 65 -27.64 -3.90 -3.47
N TYR A 66 -28.23 -3.23 -4.47
CA TYR A 66 -27.61 -3.16 -5.79
C TYR A 66 -26.25 -2.48 -5.72
N PHE A 67 -25.36 -2.90 -6.62
CA PHE A 67 -23.97 -2.46 -6.65
C PHE A 67 -23.83 -0.93 -6.61
N SER A 68 -24.61 -0.20 -7.40
CA SER A 68 -24.58 1.27 -7.46
C SER A 68 -24.96 1.93 -6.14
N VAL A 69 -26.00 1.42 -5.47
CA VAL A 69 -26.45 1.91 -4.16
C VAL A 69 -25.40 1.61 -3.10
N ARG A 70 -24.85 0.39 -3.10
CA ARG A 70 -23.81 -0.01 -2.14
C ARG A 70 -22.53 0.80 -2.32
N PHE A 71 -22.10 1.04 -3.56
CA PHE A 71 -20.93 1.87 -3.88
C PHE A 71 -21.13 3.32 -3.45
N THR A 72 -22.28 3.93 -3.75
CA THR A 72 -22.57 5.31 -3.34
C THR A 72 -22.67 5.46 -1.83
N ARG A 73 -23.27 4.50 -1.12
CA ARG A 73 -23.28 4.46 0.34
C ARG A 73 -21.88 4.33 0.93
N TRP A 74 -21.03 3.49 0.35
CA TRP A 74 -19.63 3.38 0.77
C TRP A 74 -18.83 4.67 0.51
N LEU A 75 -19.02 5.28 -0.66
CA LEU A 75 -18.23 6.45 -1.09
C LEU A 75 -18.63 7.73 -0.34
N VAL A 76 -19.93 8.05 -0.31
CA VAL A 76 -20.48 9.32 0.18
C VAL A 76 -21.47 9.16 1.34
N GLY A 77 -21.74 7.93 1.80
CA GLY A 77 -22.64 7.70 2.94
C GLY A 77 -24.11 7.92 2.63
N VAL A 78 -24.49 7.98 1.35
CA VAL A 78 -25.86 8.21 0.87
C VAL A 78 -26.21 7.23 -0.25
N PRO A 79 -27.49 6.84 -0.40
CA PRO A 79 -28.64 7.29 0.39
C PRO A 79 -28.75 6.61 1.76
N ARG A 80 -29.27 7.30 2.79
CA ARG A 80 -29.53 6.72 4.13
C ARG A 80 -31.00 6.32 4.34
N GLY A 81 -31.85 6.61 3.38
CA GLY A 81 -33.30 6.53 3.49
C GLY A 81 -33.96 7.44 2.44
N PRO A 82 -35.30 7.58 2.47
CA PRO A 82 -36.04 8.45 1.58
C PRO A 82 -35.66 9.92 1.79
N LEU A 83 -35.68 10.71 0.71
CA LEU A 83 -35.38 12.14 0.76
C LEU A 83 -36.55 12.88 1.41
N SER A 84 -36.33 13.53 2.54
CA SER A 84 -37.36 14.35 3.20
C SER A 84 -37.32 15.77 2.65
N ILE A 85 -38.33 16.18 1.90
CA ILE A 85 -38.53 17.55 1.45
C ILE A 85 -39.92 17.99 1.92
N GLY A 86 -39.99 19.00 2.79
CA GLY A 86 -41.26 19.52 3.32
C GLY A 86 -42.07 18.50 4.13
N GLY A 87 -41.41 17.53 4.80
CA GLY A 87 -42.08 16.51 5.61
C GLY A 87 -42.64 15.32 4.84
N ARG A 88 -42.54 15.30 3.49
CA ARG A 88 -42.88 14.14 2.66
C ARG A 88 -41.61 13.37 2.29
N GLY A 89 -41.62 12.05 2.51
CA GLY A 89 -40.54 11.14 2.09
C GLY A 89 -40.65 10.83 0.60
N LEU A 90 -39.83 11.47 -0.22
CA LEU A 90 -39.70 11.20 -1.65
C LEU A 90 -38.82 9.97 -1.89
N LEU A 91 -39.10 9.25 -2.98
CA LEU A 91 -38.38 8.05 -3.43
C LEU A 91 -38.44 6.85 -2.47
N GLY A 92 -39.38 6.81 -1.53
CA GLY A 92 -39.52 5.70 -0.56
C GLY A 92 -39.77 4.34 -1.21
N ASP A 93 -40.55 4.30 -2.30
CA ASP A 93 -40.92 3.09 -3.05
C ASP A 93 -39.90 2.68 -4.12
N VAL A 94 -38.75 3.37 -4.21
CA VAL A 94 -37.70 2.99 -5.17
C VAL A 94 -37.02 1.72 -4.68
N VAL A 95 -36.98 0.70 -5.56
CA VAL A 95 -36.24 -0.54 -5.31
C VAL A 95 -34.74 -0.26 -5.37
N VAL A 96 -34.04 -0.59 -4.29
CA VAL A 96 -32.60 -0.35 -4.12
C VAL A 96 -31.81 -1.65 -3.94
N GLY A 97 -32.49 -2.79 -3.88
CA GLY A 97 -31.84 -4.08 -3.67
C GLY A 97 -32.80 -5.26 -3.64
N CYS A 98 -32.22 -6.42 -3.35
CA CYS A 98 -32.88 -7.69 -3.19
C CYS A 98 -32.38 -8.43 -1.95
N ARG A 99 -33.28 -8.69 -0.99
CA ARG A 99 -32.96 -9.38 0.26
C ARG A 99 -32.83 -10.87 0.07
N ILE A 100 -33.80 -11.48 -0.64
CA ILE A 100 -33.84 -12.91 -0.92
C ILE A 100 -33.84 -13.10 -2.45
N PRO A 101 -32.69 -13.46 -3.05
CA PRO A 101 -32.60 -13.70 -4.48
C PRO A 101 -33.30 -15.01 -4.85
N ILE A 102 -33.96 -15.03 -6.00
CA ILE A 102 -34.43 -16.26 -6.63
C ILE A 102 -33.29 -16.75 -7.53
N GLU A 103 -32.65 -17.84 -7.14
CA GLU A 103 -31.58 -18.48 -7.91
C GLU A 103 -32.16 -19.62 -8.75
N ALA A 104 -31.88 -19.64 -10.05
CA ALA A 104 -32.15 -20.78 -10.90
C ALA A 104 -30.84 -21.30 -11.50
N VAL A 105 -30.80 -22.62 -11.71
CA VAL A 105 -29.70 -23.27 -12.41
C VAL A 105 -29.90 -23.00 -13.90
N VAL A 106 -29.01 -22.19 -14.47
CA VAL A 106 -28.95 -21.94 -15.91
C VAL A 106 -27.82 -22.78 -16.49
N ARG A 107 -28.19 -23.72 -17.35
CA ARG A 107 -27.25 -24.60 -18.03
C ARG A 107 -26.78 -23.91 -19.31
N SER A 108 -25.52 -23.49 -19.33
CA SER A 108 -24.92 -22.82 -20.49
C SER A 108 -23.62 -23.51 -20.85
N GLY A 109 -23.53 -24.05 -22.07
CA GLY A 109 -22.30 -24.70 -22.55
C GLY A 109 -21.90 -26.00 -21.83
N GLY A 110 -22.83 -26.65 -21.10
CA GLY A 110 -22.57 -27.90 -20.38
C GLY A 110 -22.22 -27.73 -18.90
N GLU A 111 -21.99 -26.49 -18.43
CA GLU A 111 -21.85 -26.16 -17.00
C GLU A 111 -23.16 -25.61 -16.42
N ASP A 112 -23.50 -26.10 -15.24
CA ASP A 112 -24.64 -25.63 -14.45
C ASP A 112 -24.19 -24.44 -13.61
N THR A 113 -24.66 -23.23 -13.96
CA THR A 113 -24.35 -22.01 -13.19
C THR A 113 -25.60 -21.53 -12.45
N LEU A 114 -25.46 -21.23 -11.16
CA LEU A 114 -26.53 -20.58 -10.39
C LEU A 114 -26.59 -19.11 -10.81
N GLN A 115 -27.68 -18.70 -11.46
CA GLN A 115 -27.94 -17.31 -11.81
C GLN A 115 -29.12 -16.76 -11.02
N THR A 116 -29.00 -15.52 -10.54
CA THR A 116 -30.10 -14.81 -9.91
C THR A 116 -31.08 -14.34 -10.99
N VAL A 117 -32.26 -14.96 -11.06
CA VAL A 117 -33.30 -14.68 -12.07
C VAL A 117 -34.34 -13.67 -11.60
N GLY A 118 -34.41 -13.42 -10.30
CA GLY A 118 -35.38 -12.50 -9.72
C GLY A 118 -35.15 -12.26 -8.24
N CYS A 119 -36.09 -11.57 -7.61
CA CYS A 119 -36.08 -11.31 -6.18
C CYS A 119 -37.44 -11.65 -5.57
N GLU A 120 -37.41 -12.42 -4.49
CA GLU A 120 -38.61 -12.75 -3.72
C GLU A 120 -38.99 -11.58 -2.80
N GLN A 121 -37.98 -11.00 -2.14
CA GLN A 121 -38.18 -9.86 -1.23
C GLN A 121 -37.29 -8.69 -1.63
N TYR A 122 -37.90 -7.70 -2.30
CA TYR A 122 -37.23 -6.45 -2.67
C TYR A 122 -36.91 -5.60 -1.44
N VAL A 123 -35.82 -4.83 -1.56
CA VAL A 123 -35.43 -3.81 -0.59
C VAL A 123 -35.75 -2.45 -1.20
N TYR A 124 -36.52 -1.65 -0.48
CA TYR A 124 -36.91 -0.30 -0.89
C TYR A 124 -36.07 0.75 -0.17
N MET A 125 -36.05 1.96 -0.70
CA MET A 125 -35.34 3.10 -0.11
C MET A 125 -35.77 3.38 1.33
N ARG A 126 -37.06 3.20 1.65
CA ARG A 126 -37.59 3.28 3.02
C ARG A 126 -36.95 2.27 3.98
N ASP A 127 -36.57 1.09 3.49
CA ASP A 127 -35.95 0.02 4.29
C ASP A 127 -34.48 0.30 4.62
N LEU A 128 -33.91 1.38 4.05
CA LEU A 128 -32.57 1.87 4.40
C LEU A 128 -32.61 2.74 5.66
N ALA A 129 -33.76 3.33 5.99
CA ALA A 129 -33.90 4.20 7.15
C ALA A 129 -33.63 3.39 8.43
N GLY A 130 -32.65 3.85 9.23
CA GLY A 130 -32.25 3.17 10.46
C GLY A 130 -31.20 2.06 10.28
N ARG A 131 -30.83 1.69 9.04
CA ARG A 131 -29.67 0.81 8.84
C ARG A 131 -28.39 1.53 9.24
N ARG A 132 -27.51 0.83 9.96
CA ARG A 132 -26.17 1.33 10.28
C ARG A 132 -25.38 1.49 8.99
N THR A 133 -24.90 2.70 8.72
CA THR A 133 -24.10 3.01 7.54
C THR A 133 -22.98 3.96 7.89
N SER A 134 -21.88 3.87 7.17
CA SER A 134 -20.77 4.83 7.30
C SER A 134 -21.24 6.22 6.83
N ARG A 135 -20.60 7.27 7.36
CA ARG A 135 -20.77 8.64 6.86
C ARG A 135 -20.21 8.83 5.44
N GLY A 136 -19.49 7.84 4.92
CA GLY A 136 -18.85 7.83 3.61
C GLY A 136 -17.34 8.03 3.73
N ILE A 137 -16.60 7.36 2.85
CA ILE A 137 -15.14 7.38 2.87
C ILE A 137 -14.55 8.75 2.52
N ILE A 138 -15.27 9.58 1.76
CA ILE A 138 -14.84 10.95 1.42
C ILE A 138 -14.73 11.83 2.68
N VAL A 139 -15.50 11.51 3.74
CA VAL A 139 -15.46 12.22 5.03
C VAL A 139 -14.49 11.54 6.01
N GLY A 140 -13.74 10.53 5.57
CA GLY A 140 -12.80 9.78 6.39
C GLY A 140 -13.43 8.67 7.26
N ASP A 141 -14.70 8.33 7.04
CA ASP A 141 -15.35 7.20 7.70
C ASP A 141 -15.20 5.93 6.84
N PHE A 142 -14.23 5.11 7.22
CA PHE A 142 -13.91 3.84 6.54
C PHE A 142 -14.83 2.68 6.96
N GLY A 143 -15.82 2.93 7.82
CA GLY A 143 -16.66 1.89 8.40
C GLY A 143 -15.92 1.04 9.45
N ASN A 144 -16.47 -0.14 9.72
CA ASN A 144 -15.95 -1.06 10.73
C ASN A 144 -15.41 -2.33 10.10
N SER A 145 -14.43 -2.93 10.76
CA SER A 145 -13.90 -4.24 10.41
C SER A 145 -14.95 -5.33 10.63
N TRP A 146 -15.00 -6.28 9.67
CA TRP A 146 -15.97 -7.38 9.69
C TRP A 146 -15.39 -8.67 10.28
N ALA A 147 -14.07 -8.88 10.13
CA ALA A 147 -13.44 -10.16 10.44
C ALA A 147 -12.22 -10.03 11.35
N ILE A 148 -11.34 -9.04 11.13
CA ILE A 148 -10.11 -8.87 11.93
C ILE A 148 -10.46 -8.52 13.37
N LEU A 149 -11.17 -7.41 13.58
CA LEU A 149 -11.70 -6.96 14.87
C LEU A 149 -13.13 -6.49 14.66
N ARG A 150 -14.10 -7.38 14.93
CA ARG A 150 -15.53 -7.08 14.74
C ARG A 150 -15.95 -5.79 15.44
N ASP A 151 -16.72 -4.98 14.71
CA ASP A 151 -17.28 -3.70 15.18
C ASP A 151 -16.27 -2.62 15.58
N ARG A 152 -14.98 -2.83 15.31
CA ARG A 152 -13.96 -1.79 15.49
C ARG A 152 -13.84 -0.90 14.25
N PRO A 153 -13.72 0.43 14.42
CA PRO A 153 -13.48 1.34 13.31
C PRO A 153 -12.20 0.97 12.55
N VAL A 154 -12.27 0.95 11.22
CA VAL A 154 -11.11 0.66 10.37
C VAL A 154 -10.01 1.72 10.56
N SER A 155 -10.38 2.97 10.88
CA SER A 155 -9.42 4.03 11.19
C SER A 155 -8.55 3.72 12.42
N GLU A 156 -9.10 3.07 13.45
CA GLU A 156 -8.36 2.65 14.65
C GLU A 156 -7.33 1.56 14.29
N LEU A 157 -7.73 0.60 13.47
CA LEU A 157 -6.85 -0.45 12.95
C LEU A 157 -5.67 0.15 12.15
N ILE A 158 -5.95 1.07 11.23
CA ILE A 158 -4.92 1.73 10.42
C ILE A 158 -3.95 2.50 11.31
N TRP A 159 -4.44 3.32 12.24
CA TRP A 159 -3.59 4.09 13.14
C TRP A 159 -2.71 3.23 14.05
N SER A 160 -3.16 2.04 14.43
CA SER A 160 -2.37 1.12 15.23
C SER A 160 -1.19 0.48 14.47
N ARG A 161 -1.22 0.48 13.13
CA ARG A 161 -0.24 -0.20 12.26
C ARG A 161 0.65 0.76 11.49
N LEU A 162 0.10 1.92 11.10
CA LEU A 162 0.78 2.90 10.27
C LEU A 162 2.14 3.36 10.84
N PRO A 163 2.29 3.69 12.15
CA PRO A 163 3.58 4.10 12.69
C PRO A 163 4.68 3.05 12.49
N ARG A 164 4.35 1.77 12.62
CA ARG A 164 5.32 0.66 12.47
C ARG A 164 5.78 0.52 11.03
N THR A 165 4.90 0.70 10.06
CA THR A 165 5.30 0.72 8.65
C THR A 165 6.13 1.95 8.32
N LEU A 166 5.75 3.12 8.83
CA LEU A 166 6.50 4.36 8.60
C LEU A 166 7.91 4.29 9.18
N GLU A 167 8.09 3.79 10.41
CA GLU A 167 9.40 3.56 11.01
C GLU A 167 10.29 2.72 10.09
N LEU A 168 9.76 1.58 9.61
CA LEU A 168 10.49 0.66 8.75
C LEU A 168 10.84 1.29 7.39
N GLN A 169 9.87 1.93 6.74
CA GLN A 169 10.02 2.48 5.39
C GLN A 169 10.87 3.75 5.35
N ILE A 170 10.76 4.62 6.36
CA ILE A 170 11.59 5.81 6.48
C ILE A 170 13.05 5.40 6.74
N ALA A 171 13.29 4.47 7.67
CA ALA A 171 14.63 3.98 7.94
C ALA A 171 15.27 3.36 6.69
N ALA A 172 14.55 2.48 6.00
CA ALA A 172 15.02 1.87 4.76
C ALA A 172 15.30 2.92 3.68
N THR A 173 14.36 3.84 3.43
CA THR A 173 14.50 4.91 2.44
C THR A 173 15.71 5.79 2.70
N LEU A 174 15.90 6.24 3.95
CA LEU A 174 17.04 7.09 4.31
C LEU A 174 18.37 6.37 4.09
N ILE A 175 18.49 5.13 4.55
CA ILE A 175 19.70 4.32 4.36
C ILE A 175 19.94 4.07 2.86
N SER A 176 18.89 3.80 2.10
CA SER A 176 18.96 3.61 0.65
C SER A 176 19.38 4.87 -0.10
N LEU A 177 18.97 6.06 0.34
CA LEU A 177 19.46 7.32 -0.23
C LEU A 177 20.93 7.53 0.10
N LEU A 178 21.32 7.28 1.36
CA LEU A 178 22.70 7.43 1.84
C LEU A 178 23.69 6.48 1.13
N ILE A 179 23.24 5.31 0.70
CA ILE A 179 24.09 4.33 0.01
C ILE A 179 23.92 4.43 -1.51
N GLY A 180 22.69 4.39 -2.00
CA GLY A 180 22.36 4.27 -3.41
C GLY A 180 22.77 5.47 -4.23
N VAL A 181 22.57 6.70 -3.72
CA VAL A 181 22.94 7.92 -4.45
C VAL A 181 24.47 8.03 -4.59
N PRO A 182 25.28 7.95 -3.52
CA PRO A 182 26.74 7.97 -3.67
C PRO A 182 27.28 6.82 -4.51
N LEU A 183 26.72 5.61 -4.35
CA LEU A 183 27.12 4.44 -5.15
C LEU A 183 26.91 4.67 -6.64
N GLY A 184 25.74 5.19 -7.03
CA GLY A 184 25.41 5.49 -8.42
C GLY A 184 26.27 6.62 -9.02
N LEU A 185 26.44 7.72 -8.27
CA LEU A 185 27.27 8.85 -8.70
C LEU A 185 28.74 8.43 -8.88
N TYR A 186 29.30 7.72 -7.90
CA TYR A 186 30.70 7.32 -7.93
C TYR A 186 30.97 6.26 -9.02
N SER A 187 30.04 5.32 -9.21
CA SER A 187 30.10 4.35 -10.31
C SER A 187 30.07 5.03 -11.69
N ALA A 188 29.24 6.07 -11.89
CA ALA A 188 29.19 6.82 -13.13
C ALA A 188 30.49 7.61 -13.41
N VAL A 189 31.05 8.26 -12.39
CA VAL A 189 32.30 9.02 -12.52
C VAL A 189 33.48 8.11 -12.87
N ARG A 190 33.50 6.89 -12.34
CA ARG A 190 34.51 5.87 -12.62
C ARG A 190 33.98 4.75 -13.51
N GLN A 191 33.32 5.14 -14.60
CA GLN A 191 32.78 4.21 -15.59
C GLN A 191 33.86 3.21 -16.06
N TYR A 192 33.49 1.93 -16.19
CA TYR A 192 34.37 0.81 -16.58
C TYR A 192 35.49 0.47 -15.58
N SER A 193 35.49 1.07 -14.39
CA SER A 193 36.40 0.65 -13.33
C SER A 193 35.96 -0.67 -12.71
N ARG A 194 36.87 -1.37 -12.01
CA ARG A 194 36.53 -2.55 -11.20
C ARG A 194 35.39 -2.28 -10.21
N PHE A 195 35.36 -1.07 -9.66
CA PHE A 195 34.29 -0.64 -8.76
C PHE A 195 32.94 -0.60 -9.48
N ASP A 196 32.87 -0.01 -10.68
CA ASP A 196 31.65 0.04 -11.49
C ASP A 196 31.13 -1.38 -11.79
N TYR A 197 32.01 -2.29 -12.20
CA TYR A 197 31.64 -3.70 -12.43
C TYR A 197 31.13 -4.39 -11.16
N ILE A 198 31.81 -4.23 -10.01
CA ILE A 198 31.38 -4.83 -8.74
C ILE A 198 30.04 -4.25 -8.29
N ALA A 199 29.89 -2.92 -8.30
CA ALA A 199 28.67 -2.24 -7.89
C ALA A 199 27.48 -2.61 -8.79
N THR A 200 27.70 -2.68 -10.10
CA THR A 200 26.68 -3.05 -11.07
C THR A 200 26.27 -4.52 -10.89
N THR A 201 27.23 -5.44 -10.82
CA THR A 201 26.96 -6.87 -10.59
C THR A 201 26.26 -7.11 -9.25
N GLY A 202 26.73 -6.47 -8.17
CA GLY A 202 26.08 -6.55 -6.85
C GLY A 202 24.65 -6.03 -6.87
N SER A 203 24.40 -4.93 -7.58
CA SER A 203 23.05 -4.40 -7.79
C SER A 203 22.17 -5.36 -8.59
N PHE A 204 22.72 -6.02 -9.62
CA PHE A 204 22.00 -7.05 -10.37
C PHE A 204 21.60 -8.22 -9.48
N ILE A 205 22.53 -8.77 -8.68
CA ILE A 205 22.24 -9.85 -7.73
C ILE A 205 21.12 -9.41 -6.78
N GLY A 206 21.25 -8.23 -6.18
CA GLY A 206 20.25 -7.68 -5.26
C GLY A 206 18.88 -7.49 -5.90
N SER A 207 18.80 -7.05 -7.16
CA SER A 207 17.54 -6.87 -7.87
C SER A 207 16.90 -8.19 -8.36
N SER A 208 17.70 -9.22 -8.57
CA SER A 208 17.24 -10.51 -9.08
C SER A 208 16.80 -11.46 -7.96
N MET A 209 17.21 -11.22 -6.72
CA MET A 209 16.78 -12.03 -5.57
C MET A 209 15.36 -11.63 -5.13
N PRO A 210 14.41 -12.58 -5.05
CA PRO A 210 13.10 -12.30 -4.46
C PRO A 210 13.25 -11.82 -3.01
N THR A 211 12.50 -10.77 -2.64
CA THR A 211 12.61 -10.13 -1.33
C THR A 211 12.31 -11.08 -0.18
N PHE A 212 11.29 -11.93 -0.32
CA PHE A 212 10.97 -12.94 0.69
C PHE A 212 12.11 -13.95 0.86
N PHE A 213 12.72 -14.39 -0.23
CA PHE A 213 13.79 -15.38 -0.21
C PHE A 213 15.02 -14.81 0.49
N PHE A 214 15.42 -13.58 0.14
CA PHE A 214 16.51 -12.91 0.82
C PHE A 214 16.20 -12.69 2.31
N GLY A 215 14.97 -12.29 2.66
CA GLY A 215 14.54 -12.18 4.06
C GLY A 215 14.64 -13.50 4.83
N LEU A 216 14.21 -14.61 4.23
CA LEU A 216 14.33 -15.95 4.82
C LEU A 216 15.80 -16.37 5.01
N ILE A 217 16.69 -16.03 4.06
CA ILE A 217 18.14 -16.25 4.22
C ILE A 217 18.67 -15.45 5.41
N LEU A 218 18.29 -14.17 5.54
CA LEU A 218 18.74 -13.35 6.68
C LEU A 218 18.29 -13.96 8.01
N ILE A 219 17.04 -14.41 8.11
CA ILE A 219 16.52 -15.10 9.30
C ILE A 219 17.33 -16.37 9.55
N LEU A 220 17.55 -17.21 8.54
CA LEU A 220 18.29 -18.46 8.68
C LEU A 220 19.73 -18.21 9.18
N VAL A 221 20.43 -17.26 8.56
CA VAL A 221 21.84 -16.98 8.86
C VAL A 221 21.99 -16.22 10.18
N PHE A 222 21.41 -15.03 10.28
CA PHE A 222 21.65 -14.12 11.39
C PHE A 222 20.80 -14.42 12.62
N SER A 223 19.69 -15.14 12.48
CA SER A 223 18.89 -15.55 13.63
C SER A 223 19.19 -16.98 14.05
N ILE A 224 19.05 -17.95 13.15
CA ILE A 224 19.06 -19.36 13.52
C ILE A 224 20.50 -19.90 13.62
N LEU A 225 21.30 -19.74 12.56
CA LEU A 225 22.66 -20.29 12.51
C LEU A 225 23.60 -19.58 13.51
N PHE A 226 23.54 -18.25 13.59
CA PHE A 226 24.34 -17.49 14.55
C PHE A 226 24.01 -17.86 15.99
N LYS A 227 22.72 -18.04 16.32
CA LYS A 227 22.32 -18.50 17.65
C LYS A 227 22.86 -19.90 17.96
N ARG A 228 22.83 -20.82 16.99
CA ARG A 228 23.41 -22.18 17.16
C ARG A 228 24.92 -22.16 17.31
N ALA A 229 25.62 -21.24 16.63
CA ALA A 229 27.06 -21.06 16.74
C ALA A 229 27.50 -20.32 18.03
N GLY A 230 26.56 -19.87 18.86
CA GLY A 230 26.86 -19.07 20.06
C GLY A 230 27.31 -17.64 19.74
N TRP A 231 27.05 -17.15 18.53
CA TRP A 231 27.39 -15.80 18.09
C TRP A 231 26.25 -14.82 18.42
N ALA A 232 26.55 -13.52 18.31
CA ALA A 232 25.55 -12.46 18.47
C ALA A 232 24.50 -12.58 17.35
N TYR A 233 23.33 -13.14 17.68
CA TYR A 233 22.24 -13.38 16.75
C TYR A 233 21.25 -12.21 16.74
N LEU A 234 20.47 -12.06 15.66
CA LEU A 234 19.40 -11.08 15.54
C LEU A 234 18.02 -11.72 15.75
N PRO A 235 17.04 -11.03 16.37
CA PRO A 235 15.70 -11.57 16.52
C PRO A 235 15.02 -11.69 15.15
N PRO A 236 14.30 -12.80 14.86
CA PRO A 236 13.85 -13.13 13.51
C PRO A 236 12.70 -12.25 12.97
N GLY A 237 12.10 -11.40 13.80
CA GLY A 237 10.93 -10.61 13.42
C GLY A 237 10.30 -9.85 14.59
N ASP A 238 9.05 -9.42 14.38
CA ASP A 238 8.25 -8.52 15.22
C ASP A 238 8.84 -7.11 15.37
N ALA A 239 8.01 -6.12 15.71
CA ALA A 239 8.50 -4.77 15.99
C ALA A 239 9.05 -4.60 17.41
N ALA A 240 8.55 -5.38 18.36
CA ALA A 240 8.99 -5.33 19.76
C ALA A 240 8.88 -6.73 20.39
N GLY A 241 9.84 -7.06 21.23
CA GLY A 241 9.85 -8.30 21.99
C GLY A 241 8.80 -8.31 23.08
N VAL A 242 8.22 -9.49 23.32
CA VAL A 242 7.31 -9.73 24.45
C VAL A 242 8.09 -10.08 25.73
N ARG A 243 9.29 -10.62 25.58
CA ARG A 243 10.15 -11.09 26.67
C ARG A 243 11.59 -10.65 26.45
N ALA A 244 12.27 -10.36 27.55
CA ALA A 244 13.72 -10.12 27.54
C ALA A 244 14.45 -11.38 27.08
N TYR A 245 15.58 -11.19 26.40
CA TYR A 245 16.46 -12.27 25.96
C TYR A 245 17.92 -11.85 26.14
N THR A 246 18.81 -12.83 26.21
CA THR A 246 20.24 -12.59 26.38
C THR A 246 20.96 -12.88 25.08
N MET A 247 21.78 -11.93 24.63
CA MET A 247 22.65 -12.09 23.48
C MET A 247 24.11 -12.24 23.93
N PRO A 248 24.88 -13.12 23.28
CA PRO A 248 26.34 -13.05 23.35
C PRO A 248 26.82 -11.63 23.02
N LEU A 249 27.86 -11.15 23.69
CA LEU A 249 28.47 -9.80 23.56
C LEU A 249 27.64 -8.63 24.12
N LEU A 250 26.32 -8.59 23.86
CA LEU A 250 25.44 -7.47 24.24
C LEU A 250 24.76 -7.62 25.61
N GLY A 251 24.77 -8.82 26.20
CA GLY A 251 24.15 -9.08 27.49
C GLY A 251 22.64 -9.21 27.43
N ARG A 252 21.94 -8.85 28.52
CA ARG A 252 20.49 -8.93 28.63
C ARG A 252 19.83 -7.75 27.91
N VAL A 253 19.05 -8.05 26.89
CA VAL A 253 18.23 -7.08 26.17
C VAL A 253 16.82 -7.10 26.75
N GLU A 254 16.36 -5.96 27.25
CA GLU A 254 15.01 -5.81 27.77
C GLU A 254 13.98 -5.71 26.63
N ALA A 255 12.83 -6.36 26.83
CA ALA A 255 11.71 -6.29 25.91
C ALA A 255 11.24 -4.84 25.74
N GLN A 256 10.88 -4.45 24.51
CA GLN A 256 10.39 -3.11 24.17
C GLN A 256 11.40 -1.97 24.33
N SER A 257 12.62 -2.25 24.77
CA SER A 257 13.70 -1.25 24.79
C SER A 257 14.04 -0.75 23.38
N LEU A 258 14.65 0.44 23.29
CA LEU A 258 15.10 0.98 21.99
C LEU A 258 16.11 0.05 21.30
N LEU A 259 16.92 -0.66 22.09
CA LEU A 259 17.88 -1.64 21.59
C LEU A 259 17.18 -2.87 21.00
N ASP A 260 16.14 -3.39 21.66
CA ASP A 260 15.31 -4.49 21.14
C ASP A 260 14.63 -4.10 19.81
N GLN A 261 14.04 -2.90 19.74
CA GLN A 261 13.38 -2.41 18.53
C GLN A 261 14.36 -2.23 17.36
N THR A 262 15.52 -1.62 17.61
CA THR A 262 16.53 -1.41 16.58
C THR A 262 17.11 -2.73 16.06
N LEU A 263 17.45 -3.68 16.93
CA LEU A 263 17.96 -5.00 16.52
C LEU A 263 16.96 -5.77 15.64
N ARG A 264 15.66 -5.65 15.94
CA ARG A 264 14.59 -6.25 15.14
C ARG A 264 14.40 -5.58 13.78
N MET A 265 14.70 -4.29 13.67
CA MET A 265 14.63 -3.56 12.40
C MET A 265 15.76 -3.92 11.44
N ILE A 266 16.93 -4.33 11.91
CA ILE A 266 18.13 -4.52 11.07
C ILE A 266 17.84 -5.41 9.85
N MET A 267 17.28 -6.60 10.06
CA MET A 267 17.03 -7.54 8.96
C MET A 267 15.98 -7.05 7.95
N PRO A 268 14.75 -6.66 8.35
CA PRO A 268 13.75 -6.17 7.40
C PRO A 268 14.20 -4.89 6.69
N VAL A 269 14.88 -3.97 7.39
CA VAL A 269 15.49 -2.78 6.76
C VAL A 269 16.54 -3.19 5.73
N THR A 270 17.40 -4.15 6.04
CA THR A 270 18.44 -4.63 5.10
C THR A 270 17.84 -5.20 3.82
N VAL A 271 16.73 -5.95 3.91
CA VAL A 271 16.01 -6.44 2.72
C VAL A 271 15.52 -5.29 1.86
N LEU A 272 14.87 -4.29 2.46
CA LEU A 272 14.33 -3.13 1.74
C LEU A 272 15.44 -2.25 1.17
N VAL A 273 16.53 -2.10 1.90
CA VAL A 273 17.70 -1.32 1.49
C VAL A 273 18.35 -1.95 0.27
N LEU A 274 18.55 -3.27 0.26
CA LEU A 274 19.18 -3.97 -0.86
C LEU A 274 18.42 -3.72 -2.17
N VAL A 275 17.10 -3.87 -2.15
CA VAL A 275 16.24 -3.68 -3.33
C VAL A 275 16.29 -2.24 -3.81
N SER A 276 16.13 -1.29 -2.89
CA SER A 276 16.07 0.13 -3.21
C SER A 276 17.42 0.65 -3.71
N VAL A 277 18.54 0.25 -3.08
CA VAL A 277 19.90 0.62 -3.51
C VAL A 277 20.20 0.05 -4.89
N ALA A 278 19.81 -1.20 -5.18
CA ALA A 278 20.01 -1.81 -6.48
C ALA A 278 19.31 -1.03 -7.61
N GLY A 279 18.07 -0.60 -7.39
CA GLY A 279 17.33 0.22 -8.35
C GLY A 279 17.86 1.65 -8.46
N TRP A 280 17.99 2.34 -7.32
CA TRP A 280 18.34 3.76 -7.27
C TRP A 280 19.76 4.05 -7.73
N SER A 281 20.74 3.23 -7.35
CA SER A 281 22.12 3.42 -7.79
C SER A 281 22.26 3.32 -9.31
N ARG A 282 21.54 2.39 -9.95
CA ARG A 282 21.53 2.23 -11.41
C ARG A 282 20.88 3.42 -12.10
N TYR A 283 19.76 3.90 -11.57
CA TYR A 283 19.08 5.07 -12.11
C TYR A 283 19.95 6.33 -12.02
N VAL A 284 20.51 6.61 -10.83
CA VAL A 284 21.42 7.73 -10.60
C VAL A 284 22.65 7.63 -11.49
N ARG A 285 23.22 6.42 -11.64
CA ARG A 285 24.35 6.18 -12.55
C ARG A 285 24.00 6.53 -13.99
N ALA A 286 22.85 6.06 -14.49
CA ALA A 286 22.41 6.33 -15.86
C ALA A 286 22.23 7.83 -16.13
N SER A 287 21.51 8.52 -15.23
CA SER A 287 21.31 9.97 -15.37
C SER A 287 22.62 10.76 -15.26
N MET A 288 23.53 10.34 -14.39
CA MET A 288 24.85 10.97 -14.27
C MET A 288 25.69 10.78 -15.53
N LEU A 289 25.67 9.60 -16.17
CA LEU A 289 26.38 9.36 -17.42
C LEU A 289 25.85 10.20 -18.59
N GLU A 290 24.54 10.41 -18.65
CA GLU A 290 23.91 11.30 -19.63
C GLU A 290 24.38 12.74 -19.42
N VAL A 291 24.29 13.24 -18.19
CA VAL A 291 24.69 14.61 -17.86
C VAL A 291 26.18 14.85 -18.10
N LEU A 292 27.06 13.90 -17.78
CA LEU A 292 28.50 14.03 -18.01
C LEU A 292 28.89 14.19 -19.49
N ARG A 293 28.00 13.83 -20.42
CA ARG A 293 28.18 13.96 -21.87
C ARG A 293 27.66 15.28 -22.44
N MET A 294 26.97 16.09 -21.64
CA MET A 294 26.36 17.36 -22.07
C MET A 294 27.42 18.44 -22.34
N ASP A 295 27.15 19.31 -23.31
CA ASP A 295 28.11 20.31 -23.78
C ASP A 295 28.50 21.32 -22.69
N TYR A 296 27.57 21.74 -21.83
CA TYR A 296 27.90 22.67 -20.73
C TYR A 296 28.90 22.07 -19.74
N VAL A 297 28.92 20.75 -19.56
CA VAL A 297 29.92 20.05 -18.72
C VAL A 297 31.27 20.04 -19.41
N ARG A 298 31.31 19.80 -20.72
CA ARG A 298 32.53 19.87 -21.54
C ARG A 298 33.11 21.29 -21.55
N THR A 299 32.27 22.31 -21.67
CA THR A 299 32.67 23.72 -21.57
C THR A 299 33.24 24.06 -20.19
N ALA A 300 32.65 23.52 -19.10
CA ALA A 300 33.20 23.72 -17.76
C ALA A 300 34.60 23.09 -17.62
N ARG A 301 34.82 21.89 -18.19
CA ARG A 301 36.15 21.26 -18.23
C ARG A 301 37.14 22.05 -19.07
N SER A 302 36.76 22.55 -20.25
CA SER A 302 37.67 23.31 -21.11
C SER A 302 38.09 24.65 -20.51
N LYS A 303 37.26 25.23 -19.62
CA LYS A 303 37.60 26.40 -18.80
C LYS A 303 38.56 26.10 -17.64
N GLY A 304 39.05 24.86 -17.48
CA GLY A 304 40.01 24.48 -16.44
C GLY A 304 39.40 24.32 -15.04
N VAL A 305 38.07 24.22 -14.93
CA VAL A 305 37.41 23.98 -13.64
C VAL A 305 37.84 22.62 -13.09
N ARG A 306 38.22 22.56 -11.81
CA ARG A 306 38.62 21.31 -11.13
C ARG A 306 37.54 20.23 -11.31
N GLU A 307 37.92 19.00 -11.67
CA GLU A 307 36.97 17.91 -11.99
C GLU A 307 35.97 17.65 -10.84
N ARG A 308 36.40 17.71 -9.58
CA ARG A 308 35.49 17.57 -8.42
C ARG A 308 34.38 18.63 -8.41
N LEU A 309 34.69 19.86 -8.81
CA LEU A 309 33.71 20.96 -8.88
C LEU A 309 32.83 20.84 -10.12
N VAL A 310 33.35 20.34 -11.24
CA VAL A 310 32.54 19.98 -12.40
C VAL A 310 31.51 18.91 -12.02
N ILE A 311 31.95 17.83 -11.36
CA ILE A 311 31.09 16.73 -10.92
C ILE A 311 30.02 17.22 -9.94
N ILE A 312 30.40 17.84 -8.81
CA ILE A 312 29.45 18.17 -7.74
C ILE A 312 28.50 19.31 -8.15
N ARG A 313 29.03 20.37 -8.78
CA ARG A 313 28.27 21.60 -9.02
C ARG A 313 27.59 21.64 -10.40
N HIS A 314 28.18 21.03 -11.42
CA HIS A 314 27.68 21.12 -12.79
C HIS A 314 26.96 19.85 -13.23
N ALA A 315 27.44 18.67 -12.84
CA ALA A 315 26.83 17.40 -13.27
C ALA A 315 25.80 16.84 -12.26
N MET A 316 26.21 16.60 -11.01
CA MET A 316 25.42 15.91 -9.99
C MET A 316 24.06 16.57 -9.74
N ARG A 317 24.03 17.90 -9.59
CA ARG A 317 22.78 18.63 -9.32
C ARG A 317 21.74 18.40 -10.41
N ASN A 318 22.17 18.38 -11.67
CA ASN A 318 21.29 18.17 -12.81
C ASN A 318 20.93 16.69 -13.00
N ALA A 319 21.85 15.78 -12.69
CA ALA A 319 21.61 14.34 -12.74
C ALA A 319 20.62 13.84 -11.68
N LEU A 320 20.46 14.57 -10.57
CA LEU A 320 19.53 14.19 -9.50
C LEU A 320 18.11 14.72 -9.72
N ILE A 321 17.87 15.64 -10.65
CA ILE A 321 16.54 16.21 -10.91
C ILE A 321 15.52 15.12 -11.22
N PRO A 322 15.77 14.18 -12.17
CA PRO A 322 14.83 13.11 -12.46
C PRO A 322 14.68 12.13 -11.27
N PHE A 323 15.77 11.91 -10.53
CA PHE A 323 15.80 10.98 -9.41
C PHE A 323 14.92 11.41 -8.24
N ILE A 324 14.83 12.72 -7.96
CA ILE A 324 13.96 13.26 -6.89
C ILE A 324 12.53 12.75 -7.04
N THR A 325 12.04 12.58 -8.26
CA THR A 325 10.65 12.16 -8.46
C THR A 325 10.43 10.69 -8.19
N ILE A 326 11.42 9.85 -8.47
CA ILE A 326 11.40 8.45 -8.04
C ILE A 326 11.33 8.37 -6.52
N VAL A 327 12.06 9.23 -5.81
CA VAL A 327 12.02 9.29 -4.34
C VAL A 327 10.65 9.75 -3.83
N VAL A 328 9.97 10.67 -4.52
CA VAL A 328 8.60 11.08 -4.15
C VAL A 328 7.61 9.91 -4.21
N PHE A 329 7.76 9.01 -5.18
CA PHE A 329 6.97 7.77 -5.26
C PHE A 329 7.29 6.74 -4.16
N ALA A 330 8.32 6.96 -3.32
CA ALA A 330 8.49 6.17 -2.10
C ALA A 330 7.42 6.50 -1.03
N LEU A 331 6.80 7.69 -1.08
CA LEU A 331 5.78 8.10 -0.09
C LEU A 331 4.51 7.21 -0.12
N PRO A 332 3.86 6.95 -1.27
CA PRO A 332 2.74 6.00 -1.32
C PRO A 332 3.15 4.60 -0.85
N GLY A 333 4.35 4.14 -1.23
CA GLY A 333 4.90 2.86 -0.78
C GLY A 333 5.17 2.81 0.73
N ALA A 334 5.46 3.95 1.36
CA ALA A 334 5.62 4.06 2.81
C ALA A 334 4.30 3.89 3.57
N PHE A 335 3.15 4.13 2.94
CA PHE A 335 1.83 3.90 3.53
C PHE A 335 1.23 2.55 3.16
N GLY A 336 1.36 2.12 1.89
CA GLY A 336 0.92 0.80 1.43
C GLY A 336 1.66 -0.35 2.12
N GLY A 337 2.84 -0.06 2.66
CA GLY A 337 3.66 -0.96 3.45
C GLY A 337 4.44 -1.96 2.62
N ALA A 338 5.48 -2.52 3.23
CA ALA A 338 6.32 -3.52 2.59
C ALA A 338 5.67 -4.90 2.72
N VAL A 339 4.53 -5.11 2.05
CA VAL A 339 3.64 -6.28 2.22
C VAL A 339 4.38 -7.59 2.43
N ILE A 340 5.31 -7.92 1.53
CA ILE A 340 6.08 -9.16 1.58
C ILE A 340 7.04 -9.16 2.78
N THR A 341 7.84 -8.11 2.93
CA THR A 341 8.83 -8.00 4.01
C THR A 341 8.16 -8.03 5.39
N GLU A 342 7.07 -7.29 5.57
CA GLU A 342 6.32 -7.26 6.83
C GLU A 342 5.72 -8.63 7.15
N THR A 343 5.25 -9.37 6.14
CA THR A 343 4.72 -10.73 6.34
C THR A 343 5.84 -11.70 6.75
N VAL A 344 6.98 -11.68 6.06
CA VAL A 344 8.13 -12.57 6.33
C VAL A 344 8.70 -12.35 7.73
N PHE A 345 8.83 -11.09 8.15
CA PHE A 345 9.36 -10.73 9.47
C PHE A 345 8.28 -10.61 10.55
N ASN A 346 7.03 -11.01 10.27
CA ASN A 346 5.90 -10.86 11.21
C ASN A 346 5.73 -9.42 11.73
N TRP A 347 6.15 -8.41 10.96
CA TRP A 347 6.13 -7.00 11.35
C TRP A 347 4.67 -6.51 11.42
N PRO A 348 4.23 -5.91 12.55
CA PRO A 348 2.84 -5.48 12.74
C PRO A 348 2.56 -4.15 12.02
N GLY A 349 2.73 -4.14 10.69
CA GLY A 349 2.52 -2.97 9.83
C GLY A 349 1.24 -3.02 8.99
N MET A 350 1.11 -2.01 8.12
CA MET A 350 0.03 -1.80 7.16
C MET A 350 0.01 -2.84 6.04
N GLY A 351 1.18 -3.24 5.54
CA GLY A 351 1.29 -4.23 4.47
C GLY A 351 0.86 -5.61 4.96
N ARG A 352 1.21 -5.96 6.21
CA ARG A 352 0.68 -7.17 6.84
C ARG A 352 -0.82 -7.06 7.13
N LEU A 353 -1.29 -5.93 7.64
CA LEU A 353 -2.74 -5.70 7.87
C LEU A 353 -3.54 -5.91 6.59
N PHE A 354 -3.01 -5.47 5.44
CA PHE A 354 -3.63 -5.67 4.13
C PHE A 354 -3.76 -7.15 3.77
N VAL A 355 -2.69 -7.96 3.94
CA VAL A 355 -2.74 -9.40 3.65
C VAL A 355 -3.65 -10.14 4.64
N ASP A 356 -3.61 -9.78 5.92
CA ASP A 356 -4.51 -10.35 6.93
C ASP A 356 -5.97 -10.04 6.60
N ALA A 357 -6.27 -8.82 6.14
CA ALA A 357 -7.61 -8.41 5.73
C ALA A 357 -8.08 -9.19 4.50
N LEU A 358 -7.25 -9.33 3.47
CA LEU A 358 -7.55 -10.14 2.31
C LEU A 358 -7.79 -11.60 2.67
N GLY A 359 -6.89 -12.19 3.46
CA GLY A 359 -6.97 -13.60 3.86
C GLY A 359 -8.18 -13.92 4.75
N ARG A 360 -8.68 -12.93 5.50
CA ARG A 360 -9.89 -13.07 6.34
C ARG A 360 -11.14 -12.49 5.71
N ASN A 361 -11.09 -12.08 4.45
CA ASN A 361 -12.22 -11.47 3.74
C ASN A 361 -12.77 -10.22 4.47
N ASP A 362 -11.90 -9.41 5.07
CA ASP A 362 -12.24 -8.12 5.68
C ASP A 362 -12.19 -7.01 4.62
N TYR A 363 -13.29 -6.90 3.88
CA TYR A 363 -13.39 -5.96 2.75
C TYR A 363 -13.29 -4.49 3.15
N PRO A 364 -13.91 -3.99 4.26
CA PRO A 364 -13.77 -2.59 4.66
C PRO A 364 -12.32 -2.18 4.87
N VAL A 365 -11.54 -3.01 5.58
CA VAL A 365 -10.11 -2.75 5.82
C VAL A 365 -9.34 -2.77 4.50
N THR A 366 -9.57 -3.77 3.67
CA THR A 366 -8.92 -3.90 2.36
C THR A 366 -9.20 -2.68 1.48
N MET A 367 -10.46 -2.24 1.39
CA MET A 367 -10.85 -1.09 0.58
C MET A 367 -10.29 0.21 1.10
N ALA A 368 -10.26 0.39 2.41
CA ALA A 368 -9.67 1.57 3.03
C ALA A 368 -8.18 1.69 2.65
N ILE A 369 -7.42 0.60 2.77
CA ILE A 369 -5.98 0.58 2.44
C ILE A 369 -5.76 0.85 0.95
N LEU A 370 -6.54 0.23 0.06
CA LEU A 370 -6.46 0.46 -1.39
C LEU A 370 -6.77 1.90 -1.76
N LEU A 371 -7.84 2.48 -1.19
CA LEU A 371 -8.21 3.87 -1.47
C LEU A 371 -7.15 4.84 -0.95
N ILE A 372 -6.67 4.67 0.28
CA ILE A 372 -5.60 5.50 0.85
C ILE A 372 -4.36 5.44 -0.04
N SER A 373 -3.98 4.24 -0.50
CA SER A 373 -2.84 4.05 -1.40
C SER A 373 -3.05 4.76 -2.75
N ALA A 374 -4.26 4.71 -3.32
CA ALA A 374 -4.59 5.42 -4.55
C ALA A 374 -4.53 6.94 -4.37
N VAL A 375 -5.12 7.46 -3.29
CA VAL A 375 -5.07 8.90 -2.92
C VAL A 375 -3.62 9.36 -2.77
N LEU A 376 -2.80 8.62 -2.04
CA LEU A 376 -1.39 8.97 -1.84
C LEU A 376 -0.59 8.90 -3.14
N THR A 377 -0.85 7.91 -4.00
CA THR A 377 -0.20 7.81 -5.31
C THR A 377 -0.50 9.04 -6.16
N VAL A 378 -1.77 9.46 -6.19
CA VAL A 378 -2.18 10.66 -6.90
C VAL A 378 -1.58 11.93 -6.29
N LEU A 379 -1.54 12.05 -4.96
CA LEU A 379 -0.87 13.16 -4.28
C LEU A 379 0.65 13.17 -4.54
N ALA A 380 1.30 12.02 -4.61
CA ALA A 380 2.72 11.90 -4.94
C ALA A 380 3.00 12.34 -6.38
N THR A 381 2.09 12.07 -7.32
CA THR A 381 2.21 12.58 -8.69
C THR A 381 2.14 14.12 -8.72
N LEU A 382 1.18 14.71 -7.99
CA LEU A 382 1.07 16.18 -7.87
C LEU A 382 2.33 16.78 -7.26
N LEU A 383 2.81 16.18 -6.18
CA LEU A 383 4.00 16.62 -5.48
C LEU A 383 5.24 16.53 -6.38
N SER A 384 5.35 15.49 -7.20
CA SER A 384 6.44 15.33 -8.18
C SER A 384 6.41 16.44 -9.22
N ASP A 385 5.24 16.76 -9.77
CA ASP A 385 5.09 17.83 -10.77
C ASP A 385 5.50 19.19 -10.17
N VAL A 386 5.05 19.48 -8.95
CA VAL A 386 5.40 20.72 -8.25
C VAL A 386 6.91 20.77 -7.98
N LEU A 387 7.50 19.69 -7.47
CA LEU A 387 8.94 19.63 -7.18
C LEU A 387 9.78 19.79 -8.46
N TYR A 388 9.35 19.22 -9.59
CA TYR A 388 10.02 19.45 -10.87
C TYR A 388 10.11 20.94 -11.23
N THR A 389 9.04 21.71 -11.03
CA THR A 389 9.03 23.15 -11.34
C THR A 389 9.91 23.98 -10.40
N VAL A 390 10.04 23.56 -9.14
CA VAL A 390 10.88 24.24 -8.15
C VAL A 390 12.36 23.94 -8.41
N VAL A 391 12.67 22.70 -8.77
CA VAL A 391 14.05 22.24 -8.99
C VAL A 391 14.59 22.71 -10.34
N ASP A 392 13.76 22.72 -11.40
CA ASP A 392 14.11 23.28 -12.71
C ASP A 392 13.16 24.43 -13.11
N PRO A 393 13.51 25.70 -12.79
CA PRO A 393 12.70 26.86 -13.11
C PRO A 393 12.63 27.19 -14.61
N ARG A 394 13.34 26.45 -15.47
CA ARG A 394 13.29 26.63 -16.94
C ARG A 394 12.02 26.00 -17.53
N ILE A 395 11.40 25.07 -16.81
CA ILE A 395 10.14 24.42 -17.21
C ILE A 395 8.98 25.37 -16.84
N ARG A 396 8.62 26.25 -17.77
CA ARG A 396 7.42 27.08 -17.62
C ARG A 396 6.19 26.23 -17.93
N VAL A 397 5.40 25.95 -16.89
CA VAL A 397 4.12 25.25 -17.00
C VAL A 397 3.10 26.19 -17.64
N SER A 398 2.97 26.12 -18.97
CA SER A 398 1.94 26.83 -19.74
C SER A 398 0.57 26.19 -19.54
#